data_AF-A0A8T2JNG8-F1
#
_entry.id   AF-A0A8T2JNG8-F1
#
_cell.length_a   1.000
_cell.length_b   1.000
_cell.length_c   1.000
_cell.angle_alpha   90.00
_cell.angle_beta   90.00
_cell.angle_gamma   90.00
#
_symmetry.space_group_name_H-M   'P 1'
#
loop_
_entity.id
_entity.type
_entity.pdbx_description
1 polymer ?
#
loop_
_entity_poly.entity_id
_entity_poly.type
_entity_poly.pdbx_seq_one_letter_code
_entity_poly.pdbx_strand_id
1 'polypeptide(L)'
;DIFTPECKFKESVFENYYVIYSSTLYRQQESGRQWFLGLSKEGQIMKGNRVKKTKPSSHFLPKPIEVCMYREPSLHEIGEKQGRSRKSSGTPTMNGGKVVNQEST
;
A
#
# COMPACT_ATOMS: atom_id res chain seq x y z
N ASP A 1 -7.14 -8.00 -19.55
CA ASP A 1 -6.42 -7.31 -18.46
C ASP A 1 -6.15 -5.86 -18.83
N ILE A 2 -6.40 -4.93 -17.90
CA ILE A 2 -6.27 -3.48 -18.12
C ILE A 2 -4.98 -3.01 -17.42
N PHE A 3 -4.07 -2.40 -18.17
CA PHE A 3 -2.87 -1.80 -17.59
C PHE A 3 -3.18 -0.40 -17.07
N THR A 4 -3.05 -0.20 -15.76
CA THR A 4 -3.29 1.07 -15.08
C THR A 4 -2.03 1.55 -14.37
N PRO A 5 -1.97 2.81 -13.88
CA PRO A 5 -0.88 3.25 -13.01
C PRO A 5 -0.67 2.38 -11.76
N GLU A 6 -1.70 1.68 -11.24
CA GLU A 6 -1.54 0.74 -10.10
C GLU A 6 -0.67 -0.49 -10.47
N CYS A 7 -0.51 -0.79 -11.76
CA CYS A 7 0.32 -1.88 -12.27
C CYS A 7 1.81 -1.53 -12.36
N LYS A 8 2.18 -0.25 -12.17
CA LYS A 8 3.57 0.20 -12.30
C LYS A 8 4.31 0.06 -10.97
N PHE A 9 5.37 -0.73 -10.99
CA PHE A 9 6.31 -0.87 -9.88
C PHE A 9 7.65 -0.22 -10.21
N LYS A 10 8.27 0.39 -9.21
CA LYS A 10 9.68 0.78 -9.27
C LYS A 10 10.52 -0.41 -8.85
N GLU A 11 11.40 -0.86 -9.75
CA GLU A 11 12.45 -1.82 -9.42
C GLU A 11 13.63 -1.10 -8.75
N SER A 12 14.22 -1.72 -7.73
CA SER A 12 15.44 -1.23 -7.09
C SER A 12 16.24 -2.40 -6.52
N VAL A 13 17.55 -2.20 -6.39
CA VAL A 13 18.44 -3.15 -5.71
C VAL A 13 18.52 -2.84 -4.21
N PHE A 14 18.62 -3.89 -3.40
CA PHE A 14 18.87 -3.80 -1.96
C PHE A 14 20.13 -4.59 -1.60
N GLU A 15 21.06 -3.93 -0.91
CA GLU A 15 22.36 -4.49 -0.48
C GLU A 15 23.13 -5.20 -1.62
N ASN A 16 22.94 -4.74 -2.86
CA ASN A 16 23.52 -5.30 -4.08
C ASN A 16 23.22 -6.79 -4.37
N TYR A 17 22.23 -7.38 -3.69
CA TYR A 17 21.93 -8.81 -3.81
C TYR A 17 20.45 -9.11 -4.14
N TYR A 18 19.52 -8.30 -3.64
CA TYR A 18 18.09 -8.52 -3.83
C TYR A 18 17.46 -7.46 -4.71
N VAL A 19 16.46 -7.88 -5.48
CA VAL A 19 15.55 -6.98 -6.19
C VAL A 19 14.31 -6.74 -5.32
N ILE A 20 13.91 -5.48 -5.20
CA ILE A 20 12.71 -5.05 -4.50
C ILE A 20 11.81 -4.27 -5.47
N TYR A 21 10.50 -4.47 -5.34
CA TYR A 21 9.49 -3.78 -6.14
C TYR A 21 8.62 -2.90 -5.24
N SER A 22 8.61 -1.59 -5.47
CA SER A 22 7.73 -0.66 -4.74
C SER A 22 6.63 -0.08 -5.62
N SER A 23 5.50 0.25 -5.00
CA SER A 23 4.43 0.97 -5.69
C SER A 23 4.92 2.36 -6.13
N THR A 24 4.63 2.73 -7.36
CA THR A 24 4.87 4.10 -7.86
C THR A 24 3.87 5.11 -7.30
N LEU A 25 2.68 4.65 -6.89
CA LEU A 25 1.59 5.49 -6.39
C LEU A 25 1.50 5.55 -4.86
N TYR A 26 1.71 4.42 -4.18
CA TYR A 26 1.37 4.27 -2.77
C TYR A 26 2.57 4.29 -1.83
N ARG A 27 2.44 5.07 -0.76
CA ARG A 27 3.40 5.21 0.35
C ARG A 27 2.66 5.60 1.64
N GLN A 28 3.30 5.42 2.79
CA GLN A 28 2.82 6.05 4.04
C GLN A 28 2.84 7.57 3.88
N GLN A 29 1.73 8.22 4.25
CA GLN A 29 1.56 9.68 4.05
C GLN A 29 2.54 10.48 4.92
N GLU A 30 2.69 10.11 6.19
CA GLU A 30 3.53 10.86 7.13
C GLU A 30 5.03 10.60 6.91
N SER A 31 5.45 9.33 6.88
CA SER A 31 6.87 8.97 6.81
C SER A 31 7.43 8.95 5.39
N GLY A 32 6.57 9.04 4.37
CA GLY A 32 6.97 8.83 2.97
C GLY A 32 7.40 7.40 2.63
N ARG A 33 7.33 6.47 3.59
CA ARG A 33 7.81 5.09 3.41
C ARG A 33 7.00 4.39 2.32
N GLN A 34 7.70 3.94 1.28
CA GLN A 34 7.13 3.23 0.15
C GLN A 34 6.45 1.92 0.58
N TRP A 35 5.44 1.52 -0.19
CA TRP A 35 4.83 0.20 -0.07
C TRP A 35 5.51 -0.76 -1.03
N PHE A 36 5.81 -1.97 -0.57
CA PHE A 36 6.58 -2.95 -1.32
C PHE A 36 5.73 -4.19 -1.62
N LEU A 37 5.96 -4.83 -2.76
CA LEU A 37 5.56 -6.20 -2.98
C LEU A 37 6.23 -7.09 -1.93
N GLY A 38 5.51 -8.06 -1.38
CA GLY A 38 6.14 -9.01 -0.49
C GLY A 38 5.29 -10.21 -0.11
N LEU A 39 5.98 -11.30 0.25
CA LEU A 39 5.41 -12.58 0.66
C LEU A 39 5.75 -12.89 2.12
N SER A 40 4.86 -13.62 2.80
CA SER A 40 5.14 -14.18 4.12
C SER A 40 6.09 -15.38 4.01
N LYS A 41 6.52 -15.93 5.15
CA LYS A 41 7.35 -17.13 5.18
C LYS A 41 6.62 -18.35 4.58
N GLU A 42 5.30 -18.34 4.63
CA GLU A 42 4.39 -19.34 4.08
C GLU A 42 4.02 -19.05 2.61
N GLY A 43 4.70 -18.09 1.97
CA GLY A 43 4.47 -17.73 0.57
C GLY A 43 3.19 -16.94 0.31
N GLN A 44 2.50 -16.46 1.35
CA GLN A 44 1.24 -15.72 1.20
C GLN A 44 1.47 -14.23 0.93
N ILE A 45 0.62 -13.62 0.11
CA ILE A 45 0.73 -12.20 -0.21
C ILE A 45 0.57 -11.31 1.04
N MET A 46 1.45 -10.32 1.19
CA MET A 46 1.38 -9.34 2.27
C MET A 46 0.85 -8.00 1.75
N LYS A 47 0.09 -7.27 2.59
CA LYS A 47 -0.30 -5.88 2.29
C LYS A 47 0.94 -4.99 2.19
N GLY A 48 1.07 -4.22 1.11
CA GLY A 48 2.31 -3.48 0.82
C GLY A 48 2.76 -2.48 1.90
N ASN A 49 1.84 -1.92 2.69
CA ASN A 49 2.17 -1.06 3.83
C ASN A 49 2.85 -1.81 5.00
N ARG A 50 2.67 -3.12 5.09
CA ARG A 50 3.29 -4.00 6.11
C ARG A 50 4.67 -4.53 5.68
N VAL A 51 4.96 -4.48 4.38
CA VAL A 51 6.24 -4.91 3.83
C VAL A 51 7.28 -3.79 4.00
N LYS A 52 8.50 -4.15 4.41
CA LYS A 52 9.60 -3.20 4.64
C LYS A 52 10.79 -3.56 3.75
N LYS A 53 11.44 -2.54 3.18
CA LYS A 53 12.66 -2.67 2.34
C LYS A 53 13.74 -3.56 2.93
N THR A 54 13.93 -3.50 4.25
CA THR A 54 15.00 -4.23 4.96
C THR A 54 14.56 -5.63 5.43
N LYS A 55 13.37 -6.09 5.07
CA LYS A 55 12.85 -7.39 5.49
C LYS A 55 12.84 -8.39 4.33
N PRO A 56 13.18 -9.67 4.60
CA PRO A 56 13.20 -10.73 3.59
C PRO A 56 11.90 -10.87 2.81
N SER A 57 10.76 -10.50 3.38
CA SER A 57 9.48 -10.54 2.69
C SER A 57 9.45 -9.71 1.41
N SER A 58 10.32 -8.70 1.25
CA SER A 58 10.43 -7.89 0.04
C SER A 58 11.53 -8.34 -0.93
N HIS A 59 12.35 -9.31 -0.53
CA HIS A 59 13.61 -9.63 -1.20
C HIS A 59 13.39 -10.72 -2.24
N PHE A 60 13.45 -10.35 -3.52
CA PHE A 60 13.27 -11.27 -4.63
C PHE A 60 14.58 -11.47 -5.38
N LEU A 61 14.78 -12.68 -5.91
CA LEU A 61 15.85 -13.02 -6.84
C LEU A 61 15.23 -13.41 -8.18
N PRO A 62 15.19 -12.51 -9.17
CA PRO A 62 14.69 -12.85 -10.50
C PRO A 62 15.49 -14.01 -11.10
N LYS A 63 14.79 -14.98 -11.69
CA LYS A 63 15.38 -16.09 -12.45
C LYS A 63 14.93 -15.95 -13.91
N PRO A 64 15.67 -15.20 -14.75
CA PRO A 64 15.31 -15.01 -16.15
C PRO A 64 15.25 -16.36 -16.89
N ILE A 65 14.28 -16.50 -17.79
CA ILE A 65 14.13 -17.68 -18.66
C ILE A 65 14.68 -17.35 -20.05
N GLU A 66 14.07 -16.39 -20.72
CA GLU A 66 14.49 -15.89 -22.02
C GLU A 66 14.14 -14.41 -22.19
N VAL A 67 14.79 -13.76 -23.15
CA VAL A 67 14.46 -12.39 -23.55
C VAL A 67 13.38 -12.42 -24.61
N CYS A 68 12.36 -11.60 -24.45
CA CYS A 68 11.20 -11.53 -25.33
C CYS A 68 10.80 -10.07 -25.56
N MET A 69 10.22 -9.82 -26.73
CA MET A 69 9.74 -8.50 -27.12
C MET A 69 8.25 -8.40 -26.80
N TYR A 70 7.85 -7.36 -26.07
CA TYR A 70 6.46 -7.07 -25.78
C TYR A 70 6.07 -5.73 -26.37
N ARG A 71 4.81 -5.64 -26.82
CA ARG A 71 4.22 -4.34 -27.16
C ARG A 71 4.02 -3.54 -25.86
N GLU A 72 4.29 -2.24 -25.90
CA GLU A 72 3.99 -1.37 -24.78
C GLU A 72 2.48 -1.42 -24.46
N PRO A 73 2.09 -1.69 -23.20
CA PRO A 73 0.70 -1.81 -22.83
C PRO A 73 0.01 -0.43 -22.84
N SER A 74 -1.22 -0.36 -23.37
CA SER A 74 -2.03 0.86 -23.34
C SER A 74 -2.40 1.24 -21.90
N LEU A 75 -2.06 2.46 -21.51
CA LEU A 75 -2.35 2.98 -20.17
C LEU A 75 -3.81 3.41 -20.05
N HIS A 76 -4.49 2.89 -19.04
CA HIS A 76 -5.86 3.25 -18.68
C HIS A 76 -5.89 3.93 -17.32
N GLU A 77 -6.81 4.86 -17.15
CA GLU A 77 -7.01 5.54 -15.87
C GLU A 77 -7.58 4.59 -14.82
N ILE A 78 -7.27 4.90 -13.55
CA ILE A 78 -7.93 4.23 -12.43
C ILE A 78 -9.32 4.85 -12.35
N GLY A 79 -10.37 4.08 -12.61
CA GLY A 79 -11.74 4.56 -12.44
C GLY A 79 -11.91 5.16 -11.03
N GLU A 80 -12.67 6.25 -10.92
CA GLU A 80 -12.91 6.95 -9.66
C GLU A 80 -13.49 5.96 -8.63
N LYS A 81 -12.63 5.42 -7.75
CA LYS A 81 -13.07 4.64 -6.61
C LYS A 81 -13.83 5.61 -5.71
N GLN A 82 -15.16 5.58 -5.79
CA GLN A 82 -16.08 6.20 -4.84
C GLN A 82 -15.49 6.13 -3.43
N GLY A 83 -15.42 7.29 -2.79
CA GLY A 83 -14.76 7.58 -1.52
C GLY A 83 -14.35 6.37 -0.69
N ARG A 84 -13.04 6.05 -0.69
CA ARG A 84 -12.44 5.46 0.50
C ARG A 84 -12.56 6.51 1.60
N SER A 85 -13.68 6.44 2.33
CA SER A 85 -13.97 7.22 3.52
C SER A 85 -12.69 7.28 4.35
N ARG A 86 -12.08 8.46 4.39
CA ARG A 86 -11.12 8.81 5.43
C ARG A 86 -11.91 8.74 6.72
N LYS A 87 -12.00 7.55 7.33
CA LYS A 87 -12.29 7.46 8.76
C LYS A 87 -11.09 8.10 9.45
N SER A 88 -11.18 9.42 9.59
CA SER A 88 -10.54 10.17 10.66
C SER A 88 -10.70 9.33 11.92
N SER A 89 -9.60 8.85 12.49
CA SER A 89 -9.60 8.30 13.84
C SER A 89 -9.83 9.48 14.79
N GLY A 90 -11.08 9.93 14.87
CA GLY A 90 -11.55 10.79 15.94
C GLY A 90 -11.52 9.98 17.23
N THR A 91 -10.68 10.42 18.16
CA THR A 91 -10.64 9.99 19.55
C THR A 91 -12.06 10.00 20.13
N PRO A 92 -12.53 8.94 20.82
CA PRO A 92 -13.86 8.96 21.42
C PRO A 92 -13.83 9.86 22.66
N THR A 93 -14.50 11.02 22.59
CA THR A 93 -14.83 11.82 23.76
C THR A 93 -15.97 11.15 24.52
N MET A 94 -15.63 10.51 25.64
CA MET A 94 -16.62 10.00 26.60
C MET A 94 -17.21 11.19 27.37
N ASN A 95 -18.32 11.76 26.88
CA ASN A 95 -19.15 12.65 27.70
C ASN A 95 -20.13 11.80 28.49
N GLY A 96 -19.72 11.40 29.69
CA GLY A 96 -20.60 10.86 30.72
C GLY A 96 -21.50 11.96 31.26
N GLY A 97 -22.80 11.80 31.06
CA GLY A 97 -23.81 12.75 31.52
C GLY A 97 -23.87 12.87 33.05
N LYS A 98 -24.19 14.07 33.51
CA LYS A 98 -24.91 14.29 34.76
C LYS A 98 -26.11 15.18 34.47
N VAL A 99 -27.28 14.62 34.75
CA VAL A 99 -28.60 15.23 34.69
C VAL A 99 -28.71 16.26 35.82
N VAL A 100 -29.16 17.48 35.50
CA VAL A 100 -29.75 18.40 36.48
C VAL A 100 -31.02 18.97 35.85
N ASN A 101 -32.14 18.69 36.51
CA ASN A 101 -33.50 19.10 36.17
C ASN A 101 -33.63 20.62 36.04
N GLN A 102 -34.41 21.03 35.04
CA GLN A 102 -35.12 22.30 35.05
C GLN A 102 -36.38 22.13 35.90
N GLU A 103 -36.60 23.03 36.86
CA GLU A 103 -37.94 23.33 37.36
C GLU A 103 -38.12 24.84 37.28
N SER A 104 -39.14 25.24 36.54
CA SER A 104 -39.50 26.62 36.25
C SER A 104 -40.38 27.17 37.37
N THR A 105 -40.08 28.37 37.87
CA THR A 105 -41.07 29.45 38.05
C THR A 105 -40.36 30.79 38.00
#